data_AF-A0A7K4GNU1-F1
#
_entry.id   AF-A0A7K4GNU1-F1
#
_cell.length_a   1.000
_cell.length_b   1.000
_cell.length_c   1.000
_cell.angle_alpha   90.00
_cell.angle_beta   90.00
_cell.angle_gamma   90.00
#
_symmetry.space_group_name_H-M   'P 1'
#
loop_
_entity.id
_entity.type
_entity.pdbx_description
1 polymer ?
#
loop_
_entity_poly.entity_id
_entity_poly.type
_entity_poly.pdbx_seq_one_letter_code
_entity_poly.pdbx_strand_id
1 'polypeptide(L)'
;MLIFPFSNIVVGTLIFIVGFIFHWVGQLVSIVNWEFSVKIGIHEKNMVPEYKVYEYAMAIADVSIGWIYALASIGLTFNFFWGNTLAWFPGVLLLYHSIAYWVWIGKQNKAGNSTTSNKFRIVWFLLNFSTGILCILAAL
;
A
#
# COMPACT_ATOMS: atom_id res chain seq x y z
N MET A 1 -7.70 -17.19 12.31
CA MET A 1 -7.66 -17.38 13.78
C MET A 1 -7.47 -16.02 14.47
N LEU A 2 -7.88 -15.80 15.73
CA LEU A 2 -7.50 -14.56 16.43
C LEU A 2 -6.03 -14.66 16.86
N ILE A 3 -5.19 -13.77 16.35
CA ILE A 3 -3.75 -13.71 16.69
C ILE A 3 -3.59 -13.19 18.13
N PHE A 4 -4.42 -12.22 18.49
CA PHE A 4 -4.55 -11.60 19.81
C PHE A 4 -5.98 -11.03 19.95
N PRO A 5 -6.42 -10.60 21.14
CA PRO A 5 -7.77 -10.06 21.33
C PRO A 5 -8.08 -8.91 20.34
N PHE A 6 -9.21 -9.00 19.65
CA PHE A 6 -9.64 -8.02 18.63
C PHE A 6 -8.71 -7.88 17.41
N SER A 7 -7.84 -8.86 17.14
CA SER A 7 -6.91 -8.79 16.00
C SER A 7 -7.61 -8.60 14.66
N ASN A 8 -8.83 -9.12 14.49
CA ASN A 8 -9.63 -8.91 13.28
C ASN A 8 -9.98 -7.42 13.06
N ILE A 9 -10.35 -6.69 14.12
CA ILE A 9 -10.64 -5.25 14.04
C ILE A 9 -9.36 -4.47 13.77
N VAL A 10 -8.26 -4.81 14.45
CA VAL A 10 -6.97 -4.14 14.25
C VAL A 10 -6.47 -4.33 12.82
N VAL A 11 -6.47 -5.57 12.31
CA VAL A 11 -6.05 -5.88 10.94
C VAL A 11 -7.00 -5.23 9.94
N GLY A 12 -8.31 -5.27 10.16
CA GLY A 12 -9.29 -4.59 9.31
C GLY A 12 -9.04 -3.07 9.23
N THR A 13 -8.71 -2.44 10.36
CA THR A 13 -8.37 -1.01 10.43
C THR A 13 -7.07 -0.71 9.70
N LEU A 14 -6.04 -1.54 9.86
CA LEU A 14 -4.76 -1.36 9.17
C LEU A 14 -4.91 -1.52 7.65
N ILE A 15 -5.67 -2.51 7.19
CA ILE A 15 -5.98 -2.67 5.76
C ILE A 15 -6.73 -1.45 5.23
N PHE A 16 -7.69 -0.91 6.00
CA PHE A 16 -8.40 0.30 5.60
C PHE A 16 -7.45 1.48 5.41
N ILE A 17 -6.62 1.77 6.41
CA ILE A 17 -5.73 2.93 6.38
C ILE A 17 -4.61 2.73 5.36
N VAL A 18 -3.84 1.66 5.48
CA VAL A 18 -2.66 1.43 4.64
C VAL A 18 -3.08 1.02 3.23
N GLY A 19 -3.92 -0.01 3.11
CA GLY A 19 -4.39 -0.52 1.82
C GLY A 19 -5.35 0.43 1.12
N PHE A 20 -6.51 0.71 1.72
CA PHE A 20 -7.55 1.43 1.01
C PHE A 20 -7.28 2.94 0.89
N ILE A 21 -6.95 3.63 1.98
CA ILE A 21 -6.70 5.08 1.92
C ILE A 21 -5.40 5.37 1.16
N PHE A 22 -4.27 4.82 1.57
CA PHE A 22 -3.01 5.23 0.95
C PHE A 22 -2.74 4.59 -0.41
N HIS A 23 -2.99 3.28 -0.60
CA HIS A 23 -2.79 2.67 -1.92
C HIS A 23 -3.94 2.93 -2.86
N TRP A 24 -5.19 2.68 -2.47
CA TRP A 24 -6.28 2.83 -3.45
C TRP A 24 -6.67 4.30 -3.68
N VAL A 25 -7.05 5.04 -2.62
CA VAL A 25 -7.45 6.47 -2.78
C VAL A 25 -6.26 7.32 -3.21
N GLY A 26 -5.09 7.11 -2.62
CA GLY A 26 -3.87 7.82 -3.00
C GLY A 26 -3.53 7.66 -4.49
N GLN A 27 -3.54 6.43 -5.01
CA GLN A 27 -3.24 6.19 -6.42
C GLN A 27 -4.38 6.65 -7.35
N LEU A 28 -5.63 6.62 -6.91
CA LEU A 28 -6.74 7.20 -7.66
C LEU A 28 -6.55 8.71 -7.88
N VAL A 29 -6.08 9.43 -6.85
CA VAL A 29 -5.73 10.84 -6.99
C VAL A 29 -4.64 11.03 -8.06
N SER A 30 -3.64 10.17 -8.09
CA SER A 30 -2.56 10.22 -9.09
C SER A 30 -3.04 10.01 -10.52
N ILE A 31 -4.02 9.13 -10.74
CA ILE A 31 -4.62 8.91 -12.07
C ILE A 31 -5.44 10.12 -12.51
N VAL A 32 -6.29 10.63 -11.61
CA VAL A 32 -7.23 11.72 -11.91
C VAL A 32 -6.52 13.06 -12.08
N ASN A 33 -5.54 13.35 -11.22
CA ASN A 33 -4.80 14.60 -11.26
C ASN A 33 -3.38 14.43 -10.71
N TRP A 34 -2.44 14.17 -11.62
CA TRP A 34 -1.02 14.02 -11.30
C TRP A 34 -0.39 15.27 -10.67
N GLU A 35 -0.77 16.47 -11.11
CA GLU A 35 -0.21 17.71 -10.55
C GLU A 35 -0.64 17.90 -9.10
N PHE A 36 -1.88 17.54 -8.79
CA PHE A 36 -2.40 17.56 -7.43
C PHE A 36 -1.73 16.50 -6.56
N SER A 37 -1.54 15.28 -7.06
CA SER A 37 -0.84 14.22 -6.31
C SER A 37 0.61 14.60 -5.97
N VAL A 38 1.29 15.32 -6.87
CA VAL A 38 2.59 15.95 -6.60
C VAL A 38 2.48 17.06 -5.54
N LYS A 39 1.44 17.90 -5.61
CA LYS A 39 1.23 19.01 -4.66
C LYS A 39 1.01 18.51 -3.23
N ILE A 40 0.29 17.40 -3.05
CA ILE A 40 0.02 16.81 -1.73
C ILE A 40 1.08 15.78 -1.30
N GLY A 41 2.14 15.59 -2.09
CA GLY A 41 3.30 14.79 -1.72
C GLY A 41 3.13 13.27 -1.88
N ILE A 42 2.16 12.82 -2.68
CA ILE A 42 2.07 11.40 -3.10
C ILE A 42 3.19 11.08 -4.09
N HIS A 43 3.45 12.00 -5.02
CA HIS A 43 4.56 11.90 -5.98
C HIS A 43 5.50 13.08 -5.86
N GLU A 44 6.68 12.92 -6.46
CA GLU A 44 7.75 13.90 -6.39
C GLU A 44 7.69 14.94 -7.50
N LYS A 45 8.11 16.16 -7.17
CA LYS A 45 8.04 17.31 -8.09
C LYS A 45 8.90 17.17 -9.33
N ASN A 46 10.09 16.61 -9.20
CA ASN A 46 11.12 16.57 -10.24
C ASN A 46 11.41 15.14 -10.69
N MET A 47 10.38 14.30 -10.72
CA MET A 47 10.51 12.92 -11.17
C MET A 47 10.94 12.86 -12.63
N VAL A 48 11.94 12.04 -12.92
CA VAL A 48 12.42 11.79 -14.29
C VAL A 48 11.28 11.21 -15.13
N PRO A 49 11.09 11.61 -16.40
CA PRO A 49 9.92 11.21 -17.20
C PRO A 49 9.66 9.71 -17.27
N GLU A 50 10.71 8.88 -17.37
CA GLU A 50 10.58 7.42 -17.43
C GLU A 50 10.00 6.85 -16.12
N TYR A 51 10.37 7.42 -14.97
CA TYR A 51 9.81 7.01 -13.68
C TYR A 51 8.36 7.44 -13.55
N LYS A 52 7.98 8.61 -14.08
CA LYS A 52 6.58 9.05 -14.10
C LYS A 52 5.70 8.09 -14.88
N VAL A 53 6.15 7.63 -16.06
CA VAL A 53 5.40 6.66 -16.86
C VAL A 53 5.20 5.35 -16.09
N TYR A 54 6.25 4.85 -15.45
CA TYR A 54 6.19 3.64 -14.63
C TYR A 54 5.24 3.80 -13.43
N GLU A 55 5.39 4.86 -12.64
CA GLU A 55 4.57 5.15 -11.45
C GLU A 55 3.09 5.37 -11.83
N TYR A 56 2.81 6.00 -12.97
CA TYR A 56 1.44 6.13 -13.47
C TYR A 56 0.82 4.78 -13.84
N ALA A 57 1.59 3.89 -14.48
CA ALA A 57 1.13 2.53 -14.78
C ALA A 57 0.88 1.72 -13.49
N MET A 58 1.74 1.88 -12.48
CA MET A 58 1.54 1.29 -11.16
C MET A 58 0.28 1.84 -10.48
N ALA A 59 0.04 3.15 -10.55
CA ALA A 59 -1.17 3.76 -10.00
C ALA A 59 -2.44 3.15 -10.63
N ILE A 60 -2.45 2.95 -11.95
CA ILE A 60 -3.55 2.27 -12.66
C ILE A 60 -3.74 0.84 -12.15
N ALA A 61 -2.66 0.08 -12.00
CA ALA A 61 -2.72 -1.29 -11.49
C ALA A 61 -3.32 -1.31 -10.08
N ASP A 62 -2.82 -0.46 -9.18
CA ASP A 62 -3.24 -0.36 -7.78
C ASP A 62 -4.70 0.06 -7.65
N VAL A 63 -5.20 0.96 -8.50
CA VAL A 63 -6.62 1.35 -8.51
C VAL A 63 -7.50 0.22 -9.04
N SER A 64 -7.02 -0.54 -10.03
CA SER A 64 -7.77 -1.65 -10.64
C SER A 64 -7.96 -2.82 -9.69
N ILE A 65 -7.04 -3.05 -8.75
CA ILE A 65 -7.10 -4.16 -7.79
C ILE A 65 -7.37 -3.73 -6.34
N GLY A 66 -6.99 -2.51 -5.96
CA GLY A 66 -6.93 -2.05 -4.56
C GLY A 66 -8.29 -1.81 -3.90
N TRP A 67 -9.39 -1.81 -4.65
CA TRP A 67 -10.74 -1.79 -4.07
C TRP A 67 -10.98 -2.98 -3.15
N ILE A 68 -10.25 -4.09 -3.35
CA ILE A 68 -10.31 -5.28 -2.51
C ILE A 68 -9.87 -5.02 -1.07
N TYR A 69 -9.05 -3.99 -0.82
CA TYR A 69 -8.68 -3.56 0.53
C TYR A 69 -9.91 -3.15 1.35
N ALA A 70 -10.86 -2.41 0.74
CA ALA A 70 -12.09 -2.01 1.44
C ALA A 70 -12.94 -3.22 1.81
N LEU A 71 -13.12 -4.17 0.89
CA LEU A 71 -13.90 -5.37 1.16
C LEU A 71 -13.28 -6.21 2.27
N ALA A 72 -11.98 -6.48 2.20
CA ALA A 72 -11.26 -7.23 3.23
C ALA A 72 -11.35 -6.54 4.60
N SER A 73 -11.20 -5.20 4.63
CA SER A 73 -11.34 -4.41 5.86
C SER A 73 -12.73 -4.54 6.49
N ILE A 74 -13.79 -4.40 5.70
CA ILE A 74 -15.17 -4.56 6.17
C ILE A 74 -15.38 -5.98 6.69
N GLY A 75 -14.97 -6.98 5.91
CA GLY A 75 -15.10 -8.40 6.28
C GLY A 75 -14.44 -8.71 7.63
N LEU A 76 -13.21 -8.23 7.83
CA LEU A 76 -12.47 -8.43 9.09
C LEU A 76 -13.08 -7.67 10.26
N THR A 77 -13.43 -6.40 10.06
CA THR A 77 -13.99 -5.54 11.12
C THR A 77 -15.29 -6.08 11.67
N PHE A 78 -16.17 -6.60 10.79
CA PHE A 78 -17.45 -7.19 11.17
C PHE A 78 -17.39 -8.71 11.41
N ASN A 79 -16.19 -9.30 11.38
CA ASN A 79 -15.95 -10.73 11.62
C ASN A 79 -16.76 -11.66 10.69
N PHE A 80 -16.89 -11.27 9.41
CA PHE A 80 -17.47 -12.13 8.39
C PHE A 80 -16.48 -13.23 7.99
N PHE A 81 -16.98 -14.45 7.77
CA PHE A 81 -16.13 -15.63 7.52
C PHE A 81 -15.18 -15.44 6.33
N TRP A 82 -15.65 -14.81 5.26
CA TRP A 82 -14.87 -14.55 4.05
C TRP A 82 -13.83 -13.44 4.26
N GLY A 83 -13.96 -12.60 5.28
CA GLY A 83 -13.03 -11.52 5.59
C GLY A 83 -11.63 -12.05 5.91
N ASN A 84 -11.55 -13.12 6.72
CA ASN A 84 -10.28 -13.77 7.04
C ASN A 84 -9.64 -14.38 5.79
N THR A 85 -10.41 -15.14 4.99
CA THR A 85 -9.90 -15.74 3.74
C THR A 85 -9.42 -14.67 2.75
N LEU A 86 -10.17 -13.58 2.63
CA LEU A 86 -9.82 -12.49 1.72
C LEU A 86 -8.58 -11.73 2.18
N ALA A 87 -8.31 -11.64 3.49
CA ALA A 87 -7.17 -10.91 4.06
C ALA A 87 -5.82 -11.37 3.53
N TRP A 88 -5.70 -12.62 3.08
CA TRP A 88 -4.49 -13.13 2.44
C TRP A 88 -4.07 -12.26 1.23
N PHE A 89 -5.04 -11.85 0.40
CA PHE A 89 -4.74 -11.13 -0.84
C PHE A 89 -4.19 -9.70 -0.58
N PRO A 90 -4.84 -8.83 0.24
CA PRO A 90 -4.23 -7.63 0.75
C PRO A 90 -2.85 -7.85 1.38
N GLY A 91 -2.70 -8.94 2.14
CA GLY A 91 -1.46 -9.26 2.82
C GLY A 91 -0.30 -9.43 1.84
N VAL A 92 -0.48 -10.25 0.80
CA VAL A 92 0.52 -10.48 -0.24
C VAL A 92 0.82 -9.21 -1.03
N LEU A 93 -0.20 -8.42 -1.40
CA LEU A 93 0.01 -7.16 -2.11
C LEU A 93 0.82 -6.16 -1.29
N LEU A 94 0.52 -5.99 0.00
CA LEU A 94 1.25 -5.07 0.87
C LEU A 94 2.71 -5.53 1.09
N LEU A 95 2.96 -6.83 1.20
CA LEU A 95 4.33 -7.35 1.22
C LEU A 95 5.07 -7.05 -0.09
N TYR A 96 4.43 -7.30 -1.24
CA TYR A 96 4.97 -6.96 -2.54
C TYR A 96 5.31 -5.46 -2.62
N HIS A 97 4.38 -4.57 -2.28
CA HIS A 97 4.60 -3.12 -2.30
C HIS A 97 5.75 -2.69 -1.39
N SER A 98 5.84 -3.28 -0.19
CA SER A 98 6.93 -2.96 0.74
C SER A 98 8.30 -3.26 0.11
N ILE A 99 8.49 -4.48 -0.40
CA ILE A 99 9.77 -4.94 -0.94
C ILE A 99 10.09 -4.21 -2.25
N ALA A 100 9.11 -4.10 -3.15
CA ALA A 100 9.26 -3.42 -4.42
C ALA A 100 9.66 -1.95 -4.21
N TYR A 101 8.93 -1.22 -3.36
CA TYR A 101 9.24 0.17 -3.04
C TYR A 101 10.62 0.33 -2.40
N TRP A 102 10.98 -0.57 -1.46
CA TRP A 102 12.30 -0.54 -0.84
C TRP A 102 13.41 -0.69 -1.88
N VAL A 103 13.28 -1.63 -2.82
CA VAL A 103 14.28 -1.87 -3.85
C VAL A 103 14.30 -0.72 -4.86
N TRP A 104 13.14 -0.31 -5.37
CA TRP A 104 12.97 0.72 -6.38
C TRP A 104 13.58 2.06 -5.98
N ILE A 105 13.13 2.64 -4.87
CA ILE A 105 13.66 3.92 -4.37
C ILE A 105 15.13 3.79 -3.99
N GLY A 106 15.53 2.63 -3.43
CA GLY A 106 16.93 2.36 -3.11
C GLY A 106 17.86 2.39 -4.33
N LYS A 107 17.38 1.93 -5.49
CA LYS A 107 18.13 1.96 -6.75
C LYS A 107 18.12 3.35 -7.38
N GLN A 108 17.00 4.06 -7.35
CA GLN A 108 16.91 5.44 -7.83
C GLN A 108 17.87 6.37 -7.07
N ASN A 109 17.86 6.30 -5.73
CA ASN A 109 18.77 7.08 -4.89
C ASN A 109 20.24 6.78 -5.19
N LYS A 110 20.59 5.51 -5.43
CA LYS A 110 21.96 5.10 -5.84
C LYS A 110 22.34 5.62 -7.22
N ALA A 111 21.37 5.85 -8.10
CA ALA A 111 21.57 6.45 -9.42
C ALA A 111 21.65 7.99 -9.38
N GLY A 112 21.58 8.61 -8.20
CA GLY A 112 21.64 10.07 -8.02
C GLY A 112 20.28 10.76 -8.08
N ASN A 113 19.22 10.02 -8.41
CA ASN A 113 17.84 10.51 -8.37
C ASN A 113 17.38 10.40 -6.92
N SER A 114 17.70 11.42 -6.10
CA SER A 114 17.30 11.47 -4.68
C SER A 114 15.81 11.73 -4.56
N THR A 115 15.04 10.69 -4.83
CA THR A 115 13.60 10.75 -4.98
C THR A 115 12.97 10.94 -3.60
N THR A 116 13.26 10.03 -2.67
CA THR A 116 12.64 10.04 -1.34
C THR A 116 13.65 9.87 -0.20
N SER A 117 13.40 10.51 0.94
CA SER A 117 14.28 10.42 2.11
C SER A 117 14.34 8.99 2.66
N ASN A 118 15.51 8.57 3.14
CA ASN A 118 15.68 7.23 3.75
C ASN A 118 14.73 7.00 4.94
N LYS A 119 14.40 8.05 5.71
CA LYS A 119 13.46 7.96 6.83
C LYS A 119 12.06 7.58 6.34
N PHE A 120 11.54 8.30 5.35
CA PHE A 120 10.25 7.99 4.76
C PHE A 120 10.24 6.59 4.15
N ARG A 121 11.33 6.20 3.48
CA ARG A 121 11.47 4.87 2.89
C ARG A 121 11.39 3.74 3.92
N ILE A 122 12.03 3.91 5.08
CA ILE A 122 11.96 2.94 6.18
C ILE A 122 10.53 2.87 6.75
N VAL A 123 9.92 4.02 7.03
CA VAL A 123 8.56 4.07 7.60
C VAL A 123 7.55 3.42 6.65
N TRP A 124 7.60 3.78 5.37
CA TRP A 124 6.70 3.22 4.36
C TRP A 124 6.88 1.71 4.21
N PHE A 125 8.13 1.24 4.16
CA PHE A 125 8.43 -0.19 4.15
C PHE A 125 7.83 -0.90 5.36
N LEU A 126 8.10 -0.41 6.57
CA LEU A 126 7.67 -1.07 7.80
C LEU A 126 6.15 -1.09 7.93
N LEU A 127 5.45 -0.01 7.58
CA LEU A 127 3.98 0.05 7.63
C LEU A 127 3.35 -1.00 6.71
N ASN A 128 3.82 -1.07 5.46
CA ASN A 128 3.33 -2.04 4.48
C ASN A 128 3.69 -3.47 4.87
N PHE A 129 4.94 -3.71 5.25
CA PHE A 129 5.44 -5.04 5.60
C PHE A 129 4.71 -5.60 6.82
N SER A 130 4.65 -4.84 7.91
CA SER A 130 3.99 -5.28 9.15
C SER A 130 2.49 -5.50 8.95
N THR A 131 1.81 -4.60 8.23
CA THR A 131 0.40 -4.80 7.88
C THR A 131 0.22 -6.05 7.04
N GLY A 132 1.06 -6.26 6.03
CA GLY A 132 1.02 -7.44 5.17
C GLY A 132 1.17 -8.76 5.93
N ILE A 133 2.16 -8.83 6.84
CA ILE A 133 2.36 -9.99 7.71
C ILE A 133 1.11 -10.24 8.59
N LEU A 134 0.59 -9.21 9.24
CA LEU A 134 -0.59 -9.35 10.09
C LEU A 134 -1.83 -9.82 9.30
N CYS A 135 -2.00 -9.37 8.06
CA CYS A 135 -3.08 -9.81 7.19
C CYS A 135 -2.96 -11.30 6.84
N ILE A 136 -1.76 -11.75 6.48
CA ILE A 136 -1.50 -13.17 6.18
C ILE A 136 -1.75 -14.03 7.41
N LEU A 137 -1.27 -13.60 8.58
CA LEU A 137 -1.50 -14.31 9.83
C LEU A 137 -2.99 -14.37 10.22
N ALA A 138 -3.77 -13.33 9.89
CA ALA A 138 -5.22 -13.33 10.15
C ALA A 138 -5.99 -14.28 9.21
N ALA A 139 -5.43 -14.52 8.02
CA ALA A 139 -5.99 -15.44 7.03
C ALA A 139 -5.70 -16.92 7.31
N LEU A 140 -4.69 -17.21 8.15
CA LEU A 140 -4.38 -18.54 8.67
C LEU A 140 -5.28 -18.89 9.88
#